data_AF-A0A7R9VLS3-F1
#
_entry.id   AF-A0A7R9VLS3-F1
#
_cell.length_a   1.000
_cell.length_b   1.000
_cell.length_c   1.000
_cell.angle_alpha   90.00
_cell.angle_beta   90.00
_cell.angle_gamma   90.00
#
_symmetry.space_group_name_H-M   'P 1'
#
loop_
_entity.id
_entity.type
_entity.pdbx_description
1 polymer ?
#
loop_
_entity_poly.entity_id
_entity_poly.type
_entity_poly.pdbx_seq_one_letter_code
_entity_poly.pdbx_strand_id
1 'polypeptide(L)'
;MAGLPPVGGPRGAGGGTGLSVPRAPASAAGVAPSAAAMPSPAASATVQPQPQPQSQPQPQPQMQTQAAPVPPPAVPPAAETAPPPVAAFDYPSIEAMDPSLVDGLQMFYEREAPFEIRSGTDVASPTEVGALEAVRVKILVKADGGALTRVRVELSSESNLFFHYAHDMDADKFKAMQQSQKLMVNFPDYPTVLLRMVNNCIREPHINLAVLVMQHTGEARLDFIQNMEYKFVELLSCSYFASPEDVVRQQVSYRYNLVKARLVLMQARLADVNSLLKVKSPGLMLQLQRTPPRVPGAGPQPAGAPNAGAGGRPPRG
;
A
#
# COMPACT_ATOMS: atom_id res chain seq x y z
N MET A 1 10.31 70.85 -16.40
CA MET A 1 10.32 71.29 -14.99
C MET A 1 10.35 70.06 -14.11
N ALA A 2 11.12 70.13 -13.02
CA ALA A 2 11.43 69.09 -12.01
C ALA A 2 12.31 67.93 -12.54
N GLY A 3 13.46 67.57 -11.94
CA GLY A 3 14.06 67.97 -10.68
C GLY A 3 14.70 66.74 -10.03
N LEU A 4 16.01 66.57 -10.22
CA LEU A 4 16.90 65.69 -9.42
C LEU A 4 16.97 66.23 -7.97
N PRO A 5 17.26 65.41 -6.92
CA PRO A 5 18.61 64.84 -6.74
C PRO A 5 18.73 63.46 -6.05
N PRO A 6 19.91 62.83 -6.10
CA PRO A 6 20.31 61.71 -5.25
C PRO A 6 21.41 62.09 -4.21
N VAL A 7 21.70 61.13 -3.32
CA VAL A 7 22.92 60.96 -2.49
C VAL A 7 23.02 61.71 -1.15
N GLY A 8 23.09 60.91 -0.09
CA GLY A 8 23.73 61.16 1.21
C GLY A 8 23.63 59.88 2.04
N GLY A 9 24.60 59.35 2.77
CA GLY A 9 25.99 59.63 3.08
C GLY A 9 26.40 58.60 4.16
N PRO A 10 27.65 58.12 4.28
CA PRO A 10 28.04 57.12 5.26
C PRO A 10 28.57 57.77 6.54
N ARG A 11 28.25 57.20 7.72
CA ARG A 11 28.96 57.47 8.99
C ARG A 11 28.55 56.48 10.09
N GLY A 12 29.53 55.89 10.77
CA GLY A 12 29.32 55.20 12.05
C GLY A 12 30.33 54.08 12.34
N ALA A 13 31.54 54.46 12.72
CA ALA A 13 32.54 53.58 13.32
C ALA A 13 32.35 53.47 14.84
N GLY A 14 32.72 52.31 15.40
CA GLY A 14 32.89 52.02 16.83
C GLY A 14 32.64 50.52 17.08
N GLY A 15 33.55 49.67 17.56
CA GLY A 15 34.76 49.88 18.35
C GLY A 15 34.53 49.29 19.76
N GLY A 16 35.23 48.19 20.10
CA GLY A 16 35.34 47.63 21.47
C GLY A 16 34.96 46.15 21.57
N THR A 17 35.93 45.21 21.63
CA THR A 17 36.49 44.62 22.88
C THR A 17 35.41 43.97 23.76
N GLY A 18 35.41 42.70 24.14
CA GLY A 18 36.43 41.67 24.30
C GLY A 18 35.98 40.78 25.48
N LEU A 19 36.35 39.49 25.49
CA LEU A 19 36.41 38.60 26.66
C LEU A 19 35.09 38.41 27.45
N SER A 20 34.56 37.20 27.66
CA SER A 20 35.10 36.22 28.61
C SER A 20 34.14 35.03 28.72
N VAL A 21 34.70 33.83 28.79
CA VAL A 21 34.07 32.60 29.27
C VAL A 21 33.95 32.66 30.81
N PRO A 22 32.90 32.06 31.41
CA PRO A 22 33.14 31.07 32.46
C PRO A 22 32.25 29.83 32.24
N ARG A 23 32.80 28.63 32.09
CA ARG A 23 33.31 27.73 33.14
C ARG A 23 32.21 27.22 34.08
N ALA A 24 31.92 25.93 33.91
CA ALA A 24 31.13 25.08 34.78
C ALA A 24 31.64 25.05 36.23
N PRO A 25 30.77 24.70 37.19
CA PRO A 25 31.16 23.94 38.36
C PRO A 25 30.87 22.45 38.16
N ALA A 26 31.89 21.64 38.47
CA ALA A 26 31.81 20.21 38.72
C ALA A 26 31.59 19.95 40.21
N SER A 27 31.27 18.68 40.53
CA SER A 27 31.33 18.02 41.86
C SER A 27 30.06 18.18 42.72
N ALA A 28 29.54 17.20 43.45
CA ALA A 28 30.11 15.93 43.91
C ALA A 28 28.99 14.98 44.40
N ALA A 29 29.35 13.69 44.54
CA ALA A 29 28.77 12.67 45.42
C ALA A 29 27.34 12.20 45.09
N GLY A 30 27.02 10.91 45.00
CA GLY A 30 27.63 9.70 45.57
C GLY A 30 26.48 8.83 46.10
N VAL A 31 26.70 7.51 46.16
CA VAL A 31 25.86 6.48 46.81
C VAL A 31 24.78 5.79 45.94
N ALA A 32 25.22 4.77 45.21
CA ALA A 32 24.68 3.41 45.33
C ALA A 32 25.67 2.61 46.22
N PRO A 33 25.38 1.40 46.77
CA PRO A 33 24.28 0.47 46.47
C PRO A 33 23.58 -0.08 47.74
N SER A 34 22.47 -0.80 47.59
CA SER A 34 22.15 -1.84 48.57
C SER A 34 21.39 -2.99 47.94
N ALA A 35 22.04 -4.15 48.01
CA ALA A 35 21.53 -5.46 47.68
C ALA A 35 20.85 -6.07 48.93
N ALA A 36 19.69 -6.70 48.72
CA ALA A 36 19.10 -7.75 49.56
C ALA A 36 17.71 -8.03 48.97
N ALA A 37 17.18 -9.24 48.85
CA ALA A 37 17.67 -10.59 49.05
C ALA A 37 16.60 -11.49 48.39
N MET A 38 17.01 -12.66 47.91
CA MET A 38 16.09 -13.79 47.69
C MET A 38 15.51 -14.25 49.04
N PRO A 39 14.34 -14.94 49.09
CA PRO A 39 14.34 -16.37 48.77
C PRO A 39 13.10 -16.85 47.98
N SER A 40 13.32 -17.86 47.13
CA SER A 40 12.30 -18.83 46.71
C SER A 40 11.63 -19.50 47.92
N PRO A 41 10.45 -20.11 47.74
CA PRO A 41 10.49 -21.56 47.66
C PRO A 41 9.59 -22.17 46.59
N ALA A 42 9.96 -23.40 46.27
CA ALA A 42 9.34 -24.31 45.32
C ALA A 42 7.88 -24.66 45.65
N ALA A 43 7.11 -25.00 44.62
CA ALA A 43 6.09 -26.04 44.69
C ALA A 43 5.87 -26.66 43.31
N SER A 44 6.50 -27.81 43.12
CA SER A 44 6.14 -28.79 42.10
C SER A 44 4.72 -29.30 42.36
N ALA A 45 3.86 -29.30 41.34
CA ALA A 45 2.65 -30.12 41.33
C ALA A 45 2.56 -30.86 39.98
N THR A 46 2.82 -32.15 40.11
CA THR A 46 2.85 -33.17 39.08
C THR A 46 1.48 -33.86 39.05
N VAL A 47 0.97 -34.13 37.83
CA VAL A 47 0.03 -35.22 37.45
C VAL A 47 -1.47 -35.01 37.77
N GLN A 48 -2.29 -34.93 36.72
CA GLN A 48 -3.13 -36.05 36.23
C GLN A 48 -3.73 -35.79 34.83
N PRO A 49 -3.63 -36.75 33.89
CA PRO A 49 -4.27 -36.69 32.58
C PRO A 49 -5.73 -37.18 32.67
N GLN A 50 -6.66 -36.42 32.07
CA GLN A 50 -8.06 -36.81 31.93
C GLN A 50 -8.26 -37.91 30.85
N PRO A 51 -9.20 -38.84 31.07
CA PRO A 51 -9.39 -40.03 30.24
C PRO A 51 -10.14 -39.77 28.93
N GLN A 52 -9.68 -40.45 27.88
CA GLN A 52 -10.37 -40.59 26.58
C GLN A 52 -11.72 -41.31 26.73
N PRO A 53 -12.80 -40.86 26.08
CA PRO A 53 -13.97 -41.70 25.85
C PRO A 53 -13.75 -42.61 24.63
N GLN A 54 -14.27 -43.82 24.81
CA GLN A 54 -14.09 -45.00 24.00
C GLN A 54 -14.69 -44.89 22.59
N SER A 55 -14.00 -45.59 21.70
CA SER A 55 -14.36 -46.02 20.36
C SER A 55 -15.71 -46.73 20.31
N GLN A 56 -16.63 -46.26 19.46
CA GLN A 56 -17.76 -47.07 18.99
C GLN A 56 -17.37 -47.86 17.72
N PRO A 57 -17.84 -49.11 17.57
CA PRO A 57 -17.42 -50.02 16.52
C PRO A 57 -18.04 -49.70 15.15
N GLN A 58 -17.20 -49.84 14.12
CA GLN A 58 -17.57 -49.85 12.70
C GLN A 58 -18.55 -50.99 12.37
N PRO A 59 -19.56 -50.76 11.51
CA PRO A 59 -20.26 -51.83 10.82
C PRO A 59 -19.41 -52.41 9.69
N GLN A 60 -19.43 -53.74 9.58
CA GLN A 60 -18.70 -54.55 8.61
C GLN A 60 -19.08 -54.23 7.15
N PRO A 61 -18.14 -54.43 6.19
CA PRO A 61 -18.40 -54.28 4.77
C PRO A 61 -19.18 -55.48 4.23
N GLN A 62 -20.36 -55.23 3.66
CA GLN A 62 -21.07 -56.22 2.85
C GLN A 62 -20.37 -56.35 1.49
N MET A 63 -19.96 -57.58 1.16
CA MET A 63 -19.58 -57.97 -0.19
C MET A 63 -20.78 -57.87 -1.12
N GLN A 64 -20.70 -56.99 -2.13
CA GLN A 64 -21.49 -57.09 -3.36
C GLN A 64 -20.56 -56.99 -4.58
N THR A 65 -20.33 -58.16 -5.14
CA THR A 65 -20.27 -58.50 -6.57
C THR A 65 -19.79 -57.42 -7.55
N GLN A 66 -18.61 -57.68 -8.13
CA GLN A 66 -18.11 -57.00 -9.32
C GLN A 66 -19.11 -57.09 -10.48
N ALA A 67 -19.56 -55.94 -10.97
CA ALA A 67 -20.13 -55.78 -12.30
C ALA A 67 -19.19 -54.87 -13.12
N ALA A 68 -18.89 -55.30 -14.34
CA ALA A 68 -18.00 -54.63 -15.28
C ALA A 68 -18.48 -53.20 -15.62
N PRO A 69 -17.57 -52.25 -15.93
CA PRO A 69 -17.94 -50.88 -16.26
C PRO A 69 -18.58 -50.82 -17.66
N VAL A 70 -19.84 -50.43 -17.70
CA VAL A 70 -20.56 -50.03 -18.92
C VAL A 70 -20.05 -48.65 -19.36
N PRO A 71 -19.72 -48.40 -20.64
CA PRO A 71 -19.29 -47.09 -21.10
C PRO A 71 -20.41 -46.05 -20.93
N PRO A 72 -20.10 -44.80 -20.57
CA PRO A 72 -21.11 -43.77 -20.39
C PRO A 72 -21.80 -43.44 -21.72
N PRO A 73 -23.12 -43.14 -21.71
CA PRO A 73 -23.82 -42.70 -22.90
C PRO A 73 -23.26 -41.36 -23.38
N ALA A 74 -23.13 -41.22 -24.70
CA ALA A 74 -22.68 -40.01 -25.36
C ALA A 74 -23.55 -38.82 -24.94
N VAL A 75 -22.90 -37.81 -24.34
CA VAL A 75 -23.50 -36.51 -24.05
C VAL A 75 -23.81 -35.84 -25.40
N PRO A 76 -25.07 -35.47 -25.69
CA PRO A 76 -25.38 -34.71 -26.90
C PRO A 76 -24.71 -33.34 -26.83
N PRO A 77 -24.29 -32.75 -27.97
CA PRO A 77 -23.63 -31.45 -27.98
C PRO A 77 -24.55 -30.42 -27.34
N ALA A 78 -24.04 -29.75 -26.30
CA ALA A 78 -24.71 -28.66 -25.63
C ALA A 78 -25.14 -27.64 -26.68
N ALA A 79 -26.45 -27.42 -26.79
CA ALA A 79 -26.98 -26.28 -27.50
C ALA A 79 -26.31 -25.03 -26.92
N GLU A 80 -25.61 -24.31 -27.79
CA GLU A 80 -24.97 -23.02 -27.53
C GLU A 80 -26.03 -22.04 -27.05
N THR A 81 -26.29 -22.08 -25.75
CA THR A 81 -27.20 -21.17 -25.09
C THR A 81 -26.42 -19.88 -24.99
N ALA A 82 -26.85 -18.88 -25.75
CA ALA A 82 -26.28 -17.54 -25.72
C ALA A 82 -26.03 -17.12 -24.28
N PRO A 83 -24.86 -16.51 -23.96
CA PRO A 83 -24.58 -16.06 -22.61
C PRO A 83 -25.72 -15.15 -22.16
N PRO A 84 -26.23 -15.30 -20.92
CA PRO A 84 -27.28 -14.43 -20.42
C PRO A 84 -26.83 -12.98 -20.58
N PRO A 85 -27.76 -12.06 -20.88
CA PRO A 85 -27.42 -10.65 -20.99
C PRO A 85 -26.72 -10.26 -19.69
N VAL A 86 -25.48 -9.81 -19.83
CA VAL A 86 -24.64 -9.36 -18.72
C VAL A 86 -25.51 -8.40 -17.93
N ALA A 87 -25.93 -8.79 -16.72
CA ALA A 87 -26.62 -7.87 -15.84
C ALA A 87 -25.75 -6.62 -15.80
N ALA A 88 -26.28 -5.51 -16.30
CA ALA A 88 -25.54 -4.28 -16.42
C ALA A 88 -25.23 -3.81 -15.00
N PHE A 89 -24.11 -4.28 -14.45
CA PHE A 89 -23.57 -3.76 -13.22
C PHE A 89 -23.18 -2.33 -13.53
N ASP A 90 -24.03 -1.42 -13.04
CA ASP A 90 -23.83 0.00 -13.23
C ASP A 90 -22.65 0.44 -12.36
N TYR A 91 -21.50 0.59 -13.00
CA TYR A 91 -20.22 0.91 -12.36
C TYR A 91 -20.29 2.19 -11.49
N PRO A 92 -20.91 3.31 -11.94
CA PRO A 92 -21.18 4.48 -11.11
C PRO A 92 -22.00 4.20 -9.85
N SER A 93 -22.98 3.30 -9.92
CA SER A 93 -23.80 2.92 -8.76
C SER A 93 -22.97 2.23 -7.67
N ILE A 94 -21.92 1.51 -8.06
CA ILE A 94 -21.02 0.84 -7.10
C ILE A 94 -20.06 1.85 -6.49
N GLU A 95 -19.49 2.77 -7.27
CA GLU A 95 -18.63 3.85 -6.74
C GLU A 95 -19.38 4.73 -5.72
N ALA A 96 -20.68 4.94 -5.91
CA ALA A 96 -21.52 5.66 -4.95
C ALA A 96 -21.76 4.90 -3.63
N MET A 97 -21.50 3.60 -3.58
CA MET A 97 -21.61 2.75 -2.38
C MET A 97 -20.29 2.62 -1.61
N ASP A 98 -19.32 3.51 -1.84
CA ASP A 98 -18.07 3.53 -1.09
C ASP A 98 -18.33 3.78 0.41
N PRO A 99 -17.98 2.84 1.31
CA PRO A 99 -18.18 3.00 2.74
C PRO A 99 -17.42 4.20 3.32
N SER A 100 -16.37 4.70 2.65
CA SER A 100 -15.66 5.92 3.05
C SER A 100 -16.52 7.20 2.95
N LEU A 101 -17.61 7.20 2.17
CA LEU A 101 -18.42 8.39 1.87
C LEU A 101 -19.66 8.58 2.76
N VAL A 102 -19.99 7.59 3.61
CA VAL A 102 -21.27 7.49 4.34
C VAL A 102 -21.50 8.64 5.35
N ASP A 103 -20.44 9.26 5.86
CA ASP A 103 -20.52 10.35 6.87
C ASP A 103 -20.72 11.76 6.27
N GLY A 104 -21.05 11.86 4.98
CA GLY A 104 -21.04 13.12 4.23
C GLY A 104 -19.62 13.61 3.91
N LEU A 105 -18.66 12.68 3.95
CA LEU A 105 -17.29 12.90 3.51
C LEU A 105 -17.26 12.89 1.98
N GLN A 106 -16.50 13.81 1.41
CA GLN A 106 -16.24 13.90 -0.03
C GLN A 106 -14.80 13.55 -0.31
N MET A 107 -14.57 12.77 -1.37
CA MET A 107 -13.22 12.46 -1.84
C MET A 107 -12.53 13.71 -2.37
N PHE A 108 -11.41 14.10 -1.75
CA PHE A 108 -10.59 15.23 -2.15
C PHE A 108 -9.39 14.80 -3.01
N TYR A 109 -8.77 13.67 -2.66
CA TYR A 109 -7.59 13.17 -3.36
C TYR A 109 -7.45 11.66 -3.20
N GLU A 110 -7.00 10.99 -4.25
CA GLU A 110 -6.73 9.56 -4.23
C GLU A 110 -5.58 9.18 -5.18
N ARG A 111 -4.51 8.60 -4.60
CA ARG A 111 -3.36 8.06 -5.35
C ARG A 111 -2.65 6.98 -4.54
N GLU A 112 -1.93 6.13 -5.25
CA GLU A 112 -0.94 5.25 -4.64
C GLU A 112 0.41 5.96 -4.51
N ALA A 113 1.10 5.72 -3.41
CA ALA A 113 2.39 6.29 -3.11
C ALA A 113 3.31 5.27 -2.42
N PRO A 114 4.64 5.36 -2.64
CA PRO A 114 5.59 4.45 -2.02
C PRO A 114 5.78 4.81 -0.53
N PHE A 115 5.47 3.87 0.35
CA PHE A 115 5.56 4.02 1.79
C PHE A 115 6.54 2.99 2.34
N GLU A 116 7.45 3.40 3.20
CA GLU A 116 8.28 2.49 3.97
C GLU A 116 7.50 2.05 5.20
N ILE A 117 7.10 0.78 5.23
CA ILE A 117 6.32 0.20 6.32
C ILE A 117 7.25 -0.48 7.31
N ARG A 118 7.20 -0.03 8.58
CA ARG A 118 7.97 -0.59 9.69
C ARG A 118 7.03 -1.13 10.76
N SER A 119 7.38 -2.28 11.33
CA SER A 119 6.67 -2.86 12.47
C SER A 119 7.44 -2.51 13.74
N GLY A 120 6.90 -1.61 14.56
CA GLY A 120 7.55 -1.16 15.79
C GLY A 120 7.18 -2.05 16.99
N THR A 121 8.20 -2.61 17.65
CA THR A 121 8.08 -3.11 19.04
C THR A 121 8.56 -2.08 20.06
N ASP A 122 9.40 -1.12 19.65
CA ASP A 122 10.00 -0.11 20.54
C ASP A 122 10.39 1.16 19.77
N VAL A 123 10.20 2.34 20.38
CA VAL A 123 10.40 3.67 19.75
C VAL A 123 11.90 4.04 19.65
N ALA A 124 12.79 3.23 20.23
CA ALA A 124 14.19 3.56 20.47
C ALA A 124 15.22 2.69 19.73
N SER A 125 14.82 1.70 18.92
CA SER A 125 15.79 0.90 18.15
C SER A 125 16.08 1.56 16.79
N PRO A 126 17.35 1.87 16.50
CA PRO A 126 17.72 2.27 15.16
C PRO A 126 17.71 1.01 14.27
N THR A 127 17.28 1.16 13.02
CA THR A 127 17.66 0.28 11.88
C THR A 127 16.78 -0.94 11.55
N GLU A 128 15.47 -0.94 11.76
CA GLU A 128 14.63 -1.81 10.90
C GLU A 128 14.27 -1.02 9.64
N VAL A 129 15.03 -1.27 8.56
CA VAL A 129 14.68 -0.80 7.22
C VAL A 129 13.39 -1.51 6.86
N GLY A 130 12.32 -0.72 6.73
CA GLY A 130 10.99 -1.24 6.43
C GLY A 130 10.86 -1.74 5.01
N ALA A 131 9.77 -2.47 4.74
CA ALA A 131 9.42 -2.85 3.37
C ALA A 131 8.82 -1.63 2.64
N LEU A 132 9.28 -1.36 1.42
CA LEU A 132 8.66 -0.35 0.58
C LEU A 132 7.43 -0.94 -0.09
N GLU A 133 6.25 -0.42 0.23
CA GLU A 133 4.97 -0.86 -0.32
C GLU A 133 4.25 0.29 -1.02
N ALA A 134 3.51 -0.05 -2.09
CA ALA A 134 2.58 0.89 -2.72
C ALA A 134 1.30 0.95 -1.87
N VAL A 135 1.13 2.07 -1.17
CA VAL A 135 -0.03 2.31 -0.31
C VAL A 135 -0.97 3.28 -1.00
N ARG A 136 -2.24 2.90 -1.11
CA ARG A 136 -3.31 3.76 -1.61
C ARG A 136 -3.72 4.73 -0.51
N VAL A 137 -3.53 6.01 -0.79
CA VAL A 137 -3.87 7.13 0.10
C VAL A 137 -5.15 7.79 -0.42
N LYS A 138 -6.21 7.76 0.40
CA LYS A 138 -7.47 8.45 0.13
C LYS A 138 -7.63 9.60 1.14
N ILE A 139 -7.69 10.84 0.67
CA ILE A 139 -7.96 12.02 1.50
C ILE A 139 -9.41 12.42 1.28
N LEU A 140 -10.17 12.45 2.36
CA LEU A 140 -11.57 12.83 2.40
C LEU A 140 -11.78 14.07 3.26
N VAL A 141 -12.71 14.92 2.84
CA VAL A 141 -13.04 16.17 3.52
C VAL A 141 -14.53 16.26 3.77
N LYS A 142 -14.92 16.83 4.90
CA LYS A 142 -16.29 17.22 5.19
C LYS A 142 -16.33 18.73 5.37
N ALA A 143 -17.23 19.38 4.66
CA ALA A 143 -17.51 20.79 4.83
C ALA A 143 -18.95 21.00 5.28
N ASP A 144 -19.16 21.93 6.21
CA ASP A 144 -20.49 22.37 6.63
C ASP A 144 -20.58 23.89 6.44
N GLY A 145 -21.64 24.36 5.79
CA GLY A 145 -21.79 25.78 5.43
C GLY A 145 -20.64 26.37 4.61
N GLY A 146 -19.88 25.55 3.88
CA GLY A 146 -18.68 25.96 3.13
C GLY A 146 -17.38 26.03 3.95
N ALA A 147 -17.43 25.78 5.26
CA ALA A 147 -16.25 25.68 6.12
C ALA A 147 -15.83 24.22 6.28
N LEU A 148 -14.52 23.94 6.19
CA LEU A 148 -13.97 22.61 6.44
C LEU A 148 -14.14 22.24 7.92
N THR A 149 -14.82 21.13 8.20
CA THR A 149 -15.09 20.66 9.56
C THR A 149 -14.28 19.43 9.94
N ARG A 150 -13.99 18.55 8.97
CA ARG A 150 -13.28 17.29 9.21
C ARG A 150 -12.43 16.89 8.02
N VAL A 151 -11.25 16.34 8.30
CA VAL A 151 -10.36 15.72 7.33
C VAL A 151 -10.12 14.29 7.76
N ARG A 152 -10.39 13.32 6.88
CA ARG A 152 -10.06 11.92 7.11
C ARG A 152 -9.07 11.46 6.05
N VAL A 153 -7.99 10.82 6.45
CA VAL A 153 -7.05 10.17 5.54
C VAL A 153 -7.10 8.67 5.79
N GLU A 154 -7.33 7.90 4.74
CA GLU A 154 -7.38 6.44 4.78
C GLU A 154 -6.20 5.89 3.99
N LEU A 155 -5.47 4.95 4.60
CA LEU A 155 -4.37 4.21 4.00
C LEU A 155 -4.82 2.77 3.81
N SER A 156 -4.71 2.26 2.59
CA SER A 156 -5.03 0.87 2.27
C SER A 156 -3.96 0.27 1.37
N SER A 157 -3.80 -1.06 1.41
CA SER A 157 -2.86 -1.77 0.55
C SER A 157 -3.61 -2.78 -0.34
N GLU A 158 -3.07 -3.03 -1.52
CA GLU A 158 -3.48 -4.14 -2.40
C GLU A 158 -2.79 -5.46 -2.03
N SER A 159 -1.58 -5.41 -1.45
CA SER A 159 -0.83 -6.59 -1.01
C SER A 159 -1.45 -7.24 0.22
N ASN A 160 -2.04 -6.41 1.10
CA ASN A 160 -2.67 -6.83 2.34
C ASN A 160 -4.09 -6.24 2.44
N LEU A 161 -5.09 -7.09 2.27
CA LEU A 161 -6.51 -6.70 2.30
C LEU A 161 -6.96 -6.18 3.68
N PHE A 162 -6.31 -6.62 4.76
CA PHE A 162 -6.64 -6.19 6.12
C PHE A 162 -5.90 -4.91 6.55
N PHE A 163 -4.96 -4.45 5.72
CA PHE A 163 -4.28 -3.18 5.95
C PHE A 163 -5.25 -2.03 5.65
N HIS A 164 -5.79 -1.44 6.71
CA HIS A 164 -6.60 -0.23 6.64
C HIS A 164 -6.36 0.64 7.89
N TYR A 165 -5.71 1.78 7.68
CA TYR A 165 -5.43 2.75 8.73
C TYR A 165 -6.14 4.06 8.43
N ALA A 166 -6.70 4.69 9.46
CA ALA A 166 -7.39 5.96 9.33
C ALA A 166 -6.76 7.01 10.24
N HIS A 167 -6.62 8.21 9.71
CA HIS A 167 -6.27 9.43 10.43
C HIS A 167 -7.47 10.37 10.34
N ASP A 168 -8.00 10.78 11.49
CA ASP A 168 -9.21 11.59 11.56
C ASP A 168 -8.96 12.86 12.36
N MET A 169 -9.09 13.99 11.67
CA MET A 169 -8.70 15.31 12.17
C MET A 169 -9.87 16.29 12.08
N ASP A 170 -10.15 16.94 13.19
CA ASP A 170 -11.04 18.10 13.29
C ASP A 170 -10.20 19.36 13.58
N ALA A 171 -10.85 20.52 13.65
CA ALA A 171 -10.16 21.79 13.88
C ALA A 171 -9.43 21.84 15.25
N ASP A 172 -9.98 21.20 16.28
CA ASP A 172 -9.43 21.23 17.64
C ASP A 172 -8.19 20.32 17.77
N LYS A 173 -8.29 19.09 17.26
CA LYS A 173 -7.15 18.17 17.15
C LYS A 173 -6.06 18.74 16.27
N PHE A 174 -6.43 19.40 15.15
CA PHE A 174 -5.47 20.04 14.28
C PHE A 174 -4.73 21.15 15.00
N LYS A 175 -5.41 21.95 15.83
CA LYS A 175 -4.77 23.00 16.63
C LYS A 175 -3.76 22.42 17.62
N ALA A 176 -4.05 21.28 18.25
CA ALA A 176 -3.09 20.59 19.10
C ALA A 176 -1.86 20.11 18.31
N MET A 177 -2.07 19.53 17.12
CA MET A 177 -1.00 19.11 16.21
C MET A 177 -0.18 20.31 15.69
N GLN A 178 -0.84 21.42 15.39
CA GLN A 178 -0.22 22.67 14.93
C GLN A 178 0.74 23.21 15.99
N GLN A 179 0.35 23.16 17.26
CA GLN A 179 1.19 23.58 18.39
C GLN A 179 2.33 22.60 18.65
N SER A 180 2.07 21.29 18.64
CA SER A 180 3.10 20.28 18.95
C SER A 180 4.19 20.20 17.88
N GLN A 181 3.82 20.35 16.59
CA GLN A 181 4.73 20.27 15.46
C GLN A 181 5.13 21.65 14.88
N LYS A 182 4.67 22.74 15.51
CA LYS A 182 4.95 24.14 15.10
C LYS A 182 4.57 24.42 13.64
N LEU A 183 3.43 23.91 13.20
CA LEU A 183 2.93 24.11 11.83
C LEU A 183 2.43 25.56 11.67
N MET A 184 2.76 26.19 10.54
CA MET A 184 2.33 27.56 10.22
C MET A 184 1.04 27.62 9.38
N VAL A 185 0.50 26.46 9.01
CA VAL A 185 -0.67 26.35 8.12
C VAL A 185 -1.97 26.26 8.92
N ASN A 186 -3.07 26.74 8.34
CA ASN A 186 -4.39 26.67 8.95
C ASN A 186 -5.10 25.35 8.61
N PHE A 187 -6.14 25.01 9.37
CA PHE A 187 -6.91 23.78 9.14
C PHE A 187 -7.49 23.66 7.71
N PRO A 188 -8.06 24.72 7.09
CA PRO A 188 -8.57 24.64 5.71
C PRO A 188 -7.50 24.26 4.67
N ASP A 189 -6.23 24.59 4.93
CA ASP A 189 -5.11 24.30 4.02
C ASP A 189 -4.52 22.90 4.25
N TYR A 190 -4.90 22.23 5.35
CA TYR A 190 -4.31 20.96 5.77
C TYR A 190 -4.46 19.84 4.72
N PRO A 191 -5.64 19.61 4.09
CA PRO A 191 -5.77 18.61 3.01
C PRO A 191 -4.82 18.87 1.84
N THR A 192 -4.63 20.15 1.48
CA THR A 192 -3.73 20.56 0.41
C THR A 192 -2.26 20.35 0.77
N VAL A 193 -1.91 20.47 2.05
CA VAL A 193 -0.56 20.14 2.55
C VAL A 193 -0.31 18.63 2.45
N LEU A 194 -1.24 17.81 2.93
CA LEU A 194 -1.15 16.34 2.84
C LEU A 194 -1.02 15.89 1.38
N LEU A 195 -1.85 16.43 0.48
CA LEU A 195 -1.77 16.17 -0.96
C LEU A 195 -0.37 16.48 -1.51
N ARG A 196 0.22 17.61 -1.13
CA ARG A 196 1.56 18.00 -1.59
C ARG A 196 2.62 17.04 -1.08
N MET A 197 2.57 16.65 0.20
CA MET A 197 3.51 15.70 0.79
C MET A 197 3.45 14.34 0.07
N VAL A 198 2.25 13.79 -0.13
CA VAL A 198 2.06 12.52 -0.86
C VAL A 198 2.59 12.63 -2.29
N ASN A 199 2.25 13.70 -3.03
CA ASN A 199 2.75 13.86 -4.39
C ASN A 199 4.27 14.04 -4.48
N ASN A 200 4.90 14.61 -3.47
CA ASN A 200 6.36 14.74 -3.42
C ASN A 200 7.03 13.38 -3.20
N CYS A 201 6.46 12.53 -2.35
CA CYS A 201 6.92 11.14 -2.19
C CYS A 201 6.77 10.32 -3.48
N ILE A 202 5.73 10.57 -4.28
CA ILE A 202 5.54 9.93 -5.59
C ILE A 202 6.59 10.41 -6.60
N ARG A 203 6.84 11.72 -6.66
CA ARG A 203 7.74 12.33 -7.66
C ARG A 203 9.21 12.07 -7.38
N GLU A 204 9.61 12.13 -6.11
CA GLU A 204 11.02 12.10 -5.70
C GLU A 204 11.19 11.17 -4.48
N PRO A 205 11.01 9.84 -4.63
CA PRO A 205 11.00 8.91 -3.50
C PRO A 205 12.33 8.75 -2.76
N HIS A 206 13.43 9.24 -3.35
CA HIS A 206 14.77 9.23 -2.74
C HIS A 206 15.06 10.49 -1.90
N ILE A 207 14.29 11.56 -2.13
CA ILE A 207 14.38 12.84 -1.41
C ILE A 207 13.25 12.92 -0.38
N ASN A 208 12.02 12.61 -0.80
CA ASN A 208 10.83 12.70 0.04
C ASN A 208 10.32 11.29 0.35
N LEU A 209 10.37 10.92 1.62
CA LEU A 209 10.05 9.59 2.12
C LEU A 209 8.78 9.68 2.97
N ALA A 210 7.92 8.67 2.85
CA ALA A 210 6.79 8.46 3.74
C ALA A 210 7.06 7.19 4.55
N VAL A 211 7.25 7.31 5.86
CA VAL A 211 7.58 6.18 6.74
C VAL A 211 6.41 5.94 7.68
N LEU A 212 5.77 4.78 7.59
CA LEU A 212 4.68 4.37 8.47
C LEU A 212 5.19 3.36 9.49
N VAL A 213 5.26 3.77 10.76
CA VAL A 213 5.63 2.90 11.88
C VAL A 213 4.36 2.40 12.56
N MET A 214 4.08 1.10 12.44
CA MET A 214 2.91 0.46 13.03
C MET A 214 3.26 -0.16 14.39
N GLN A 215 2.44 0.10 15.41
CA GLN A 215 2.55 -0.52 16.72
C GLN A 215 1.61 -1.73 16.84
N HIS A 216 1.94 -2.64 17.75
CA HIS A 216 1.11 -3.81 18.06
C HIS A 216 -0.26 -3.46 18.70
N THR A 217 -0.40 -2.24 19.23
CA THR A 217 -1.65 -1.71 19.79
C THR A 217 -2.67 -1.31 18.72
N GLY A 218 -2.26 -1.29 17.45
CA GLY A 218 -3.06 -0.77 16.34
C GLY A 218 -2.87 0.73 16.10
N GLU A 219 -2.13 1.44 16.95
CA GLU A 219 -1.68 2.79 16.63
C GLU A 219 -0.57 2.74 15.57
N ALA A 220 -0.54 3.71 14.66
CA ALA A 220 0.55 3.89 13.73
C ALA A 220 0.93 5.36 13.63
N ARG A 221 2.19 5.64 13.29
CA ARG A 221 2.71 6.99 13.08
C ARG A 221 3.26 7.07 11.67
N LEU A 222 2.73 8.01 10.88
CA LEU A 222 3.24 8.33 9.55
C LEU A 222 4.11 9.57 9.63
N ASP A 223 5.37 9.45 9.25
CA ASP A 223 6.31 10.56 9.18
C ASP A 223 6.66 10.85 7.71
N PHE A 224 6.43 12.09 7.28
CA PHE A 224 6.97 12.60 6.03
C PHE A 224 8.36 13.16 6.29
N ILE A 225 9.36 12.55 5.67
CA ILE A 225 10.77 12.85 5.91
C ILE A 225 11.40 13.34 4.62
N GLN A 226 12.17 14.41 4.71
CA GLN A 226 12.99 14.90 3.62
C GLN A 226 14.47 14.56 3.87
N ASN A 227 15.08 13.90 2.90
CA ASN A 227 16.51 13.67 2.86
C ASN A 227 17.21 14.91 2.28
N MET A 228 17.91 15.64 3.13
CA MET A 228 18.75 16.79 2.76
C MET A 228 20.20 16.35 2.48
N GLU A 229 20.42 15.12 2.04
CA GLU A 229 21.72 14.44 1.77
C GLU A 229 22.59 14.16 3.01
N TYR A 230 22.76 15.14 3.88
CA TYR A 230 23.56 15.01 5.11
C TYR A 230 22.70 14.86 6.38
N LYS A 231 21.38 14.97 6.24
CA LYS A 231 20.42 14.86 7.35
C LYS A 231 19.02 14.53 6.86
N PHE A 232 18.32 13.69 7.60
CA PHE A 232 16.88 13.51 7.47
C PHE A 232 16.13 14.52 8.33
N VAL A 233 15.16 15.22 7.73
CA VAL A 233 14.32 16.22 8.40
C VAL A 233 12.87 15.77 8.33
N GLU A 234 12.25 15.56 9.48
CA GLU A 234 10.81 15.32 9.58
C GLU A 234 10.05 16.61 9.24
N LEU A 235 9.18 16.55 8.23
CA LEU A 235 8.36 17.68 7.77
C LEU A 235 6.99 17.71 8.43
N LEU A 236 6.39 16.53 8.63
CA LEU A 236 5.05 16.36 9.19
C LEU A 236 4.91 14.96 9.76
N SER A 237 4.32 14.87 10.95
CA SER A 237 3.96 13.60 11.57
C SER A 237 2.45 13.49 11.75
N CYS A 238 1.89 12.32 11.47
CA CYS A 238 0.45 12.07 11.56
C CYS A 238 0.19 10.76 12.32
N SER A 239 -0.67 10.80 13.33
CA SER A 239 -1.12 9.62 14.06
C SER A 239 -2.27 8.94 13.34
N TYR A 240 -2.13 7.64 13.08
CA TYR A 240 -3.12 6.78 12.45
C TYR A 240 -3.56 5.69 13.43
N PHE A 241 -4.76 5.16 13.20
CA PHE A 241 -5.27 4.02 13.94
C PHE A 241 -5.75 2.95 12.97
N ALA A 242 -5.43 1.70 13.28
CA ALA A 242 -5.97 0.54 12.60
C ALA A 242 -7.50 0.58 12.70
N SER A 243 -8.16 0.41 11.57
CA SER A 243 -9.61 0.42 11.55
C SER A 243 -10.19 -0.86 12.13
N PRO A 244 -11.35 -0.81 12.78
CA PRO A 244 -11.98 -1.98 13.36
C PRO A 244 -12.39 -2.99 12.27
N GLU A 245 -12.48 -4.27 12.65
CA GLU A 245 -12.73 -5.37 11.71
C GLU A 245 -13.98 -5.17 10.85
N ASP A 246 -15.05 -4.60 11.40
CA ASP A 246 -16.29 -4.34 10.66
C ASP A 246 -16.07 -3.36 9.50
N VAL A 247 -15.30 -2.29 9.74
CA VAL A 247 -14.95 -1.31 8.70
C VAL A 247 -14.04 -1.94 7.65
N VAL A 248 -13.05 -2.74 8.09
CA VAL A 248 -12.17 -3.47 7.18
C VAL A 248 -12.97 -4.42 6.30
N ARG A 249 -13.92 -5.17 6.86
CA ARG A 249 -14.78 -6.10 6.13
C ARG A 249 -15.65 -5.39 5.10
N GLN A 250 -16.22 -4.24 5.44
CA GLN A 250 -16.98 -3.41 4.51
C GLN A 250 -16.09 -2.89 3.37
N GLN A 251 -14.92 -2.35 3.69
CA GLN A 251 -13.94 -1.87 2.70
C GLN A 251 -13.44 -2.98 1.77
N VAL A 252 -13.13 -4.17 2.31
CA VAL A 252 -12.73 -5.33 1.50
C VAL A 252 -13.86 -5.79 0.59
N SER A 253 -15.10 -5.87 1.11
CA SER A 253 -16.26 -6.26 0.32
C SER A 253 -16.55 -5.26 -0.81
N TYR A 254 -16.46 -3.96 -0.50
CA TYR A 254 -16.59 -2.89 -1.48
C TYR A 254 -15.52 -3.00 -2.58
N ARG A 255 -14.23 -3.07 -2.21
CA ARG A 255 -13.12 -3.19 -3.17
C ARG A 255 -13.26 -4.43 -4.05
N TYR A 256 -13.64 -5.56 -3.47
CA TYR A 256 -13.90 -6.79 -4.22
C TYR A 256 -15.01 -6.60 -5.26
N ASN A 257 -16.14 -6.03 -4.84
CA ASN A 257 -17.29 -5.79 -5.72
C ASN A 257 -16.96 -4.78 -6.83
N LEU A 258 -16.19 -3.74 -6.51
CA LEU A 258 -15.72 -2.75 -7.48
C LEU A 258 -14.84 -3.40 -8.56
N VAL A 259 -13.84 -4.19 -8.15
CA VAL A 259 -12.95 -4.89 -9.08
C VAL A 259 -13.71 -5.91 -9.90
N LYS A 260 -14.62 -6.68 -9.29
CA LYS A 260 -15.49 -7.63 -9.97
C LYS A 260 -16.35 -6.96 -11.03
N ALA A 261 -17.00 -5.84 -10.71
CA ALA A 261 -17.81 -5.09 -11.66
C ALA A 261 -16.99 -4.52 -12.81
N ARG A 262 -15.81 -3.95 -12.50
CA ARG A 262 -14.86 -3.47 -13.51
C ARG A 262 -14.43 -4.58 -14.46
N LEU A 263 -14.14 -5.77 -13.93
CA LEU A 263 -13.74 -6.93 -14.71
C LEU A 263 -14.85 -7.39 -15.65
N VAL A 264 -16.09 -7.48 -15.16
CA VAL A 264 -17.26 -7.83 -15.99
C VAL A 264 -17.46 -6.80 -17.13
N LEU A 265 -17.35 -5.50 -16.83
CA LEU A 265 -17.49 -4.44 -17.83
C LEU A 265 -16.37 -4.51 -18.89
N MET A 266 -15.12 -4.74 -18.47
CA MET A 266 -14.00 -4.89 -19.40
C MET A 266 -14.13 -6.15 -20.27
N GLN A 267 -14.63 -7.26 -19.70
CA GLN A 267 -14.90 -8.49 -20.46
C GLN A 267 -16.01 -8.28 -21.51
N ALA A 268 -17.10 -7.60 -21.16
CA ALA A 268 -18.15 -7.25 -22.11
C ALA A 268 -17.61 -6.38 -23.25
N ARG A 269 -16.83 -5.34 -22.93
CA ARG A 269 -16.19 -4.47 -23.93
C ARG A 269 -15.23 -5.23 -24.84
N LEU A 270 -14.46 -6.18 -24.31
CA LEU A 270 -13.60 -7.05 -25.11
C LEU A 270 -14.39 -7.95 -26.05
N ALA A 271 -15.52 -8.49 -25.60
CA ALA A 271 -16.41 -9.28 -26.43
C ALA A 271 -17.01 -8.46 -27.58
N ASP A 272 -17.40 -7.20 -27.33
CA ASP A 272 -17.91 -6.28 -28.35
C ASP A 272 -16.85 -5.88 -29.38
N VAL A 273 -15.62 -5.62 -28.93
CA VAL A 273 -14.50 -5.35 -29.85
C VAL A 273 -14.20 -6.59 -30.69
N ASN A 274 -14.20 -7.77 -30.09
CA ASN A 274 -13.96 -9.03 -30.80
C ASN A 274 -15.07 -9.30 -31.83
N SER A 275 -16.34 -9.09 -31.49
CA SER A 275 -17.46 -9.23 -32.43
C SER A 275 -17.37 -8.21 -33.58
N LEU A 276 -17.01 -6.95 -33.29
CA LEU A 276 -16.81 -5.92 -34.30
C LEU A 276 -15.67 -6.28 -35.26
N LEU A 277 -14.56 -6.81 -34.75
CA LEU A 277 -13.42 -7.26 -35.56
C LEU A 277 -13.78 -8.48 -36.43
N LYS A 278 -14.62 -9.40 -35.93
CA LYS A 278 -15.14 -10.53 -36.71
C LYS A 278 -15.91 -10.05 -37.93
N VAL A 279 -16.71 -8.98 -37.76
CA VAL A 279 -17.55 -8.42 -38.83
C VAL A 279 -16.75 -7.55 -39.79
N LYS A 280 -15.84 -6.69 -39.30
CA LYS A 280 -15.17 -5.67 -40.12
C LYS A 280 -13.85 -6.09 -40.73
N SER A 281 -13.11 -7.04 -40.17
CA SER A 281 -11.79 -7.43 -40.66
C SER A 281 -11.43 -8.87 -40.30
N PRO A 282 -12.11 -9.87 -40.89
CA PRO A 282 -11.87 -11.29 -40.60
C PRO A 282 -10.42 -11.74 -40.89
N GLY A 283 -9.73 -11.08 -41.83
CA GLY A 283 -8.32 -11.36 -42.15
C GLY A 283 -7.34 -10.98 -41.03
N LEU A 284 -7.65 -9.94 -40.25
CA LEU A 284 -6.82 -9.47 -39.13
C LEU A 284 -6.94 -10.40 -37.91
N MET A 285 -8.09 -11.06 -37.77
CA MET A 285 -8.33 -12.08 -36.75
C MET A 285 -7.54 -13.36 -37.00
N LEU A 286 -7.44 -13.78 -38.28
CA LEU A 286 -6.61 -14.90 -38.68
C LEU A 286 -5.11 -14.62 -38.47
N GLN A 287 -4.67 -13.36 -38.59
CA GLN A 287 -3.31 -12.96 -38.25
C GLN A 287 -3.06 -12.92 -36.73
N LEU A 288 -4.00 -12.39 -35.93
CA LEU A 288 -3.91 -12.40 -34.47
C LEU A 288 -3.94 -13.82 -33.89
N GLN A 289 -4.76 -14.73 -34.43
CA GLN A 289 -4.78 -16.15 -34.04
C GLN A 289 -3.52 -16.91 -34.49
N ARG A 290 -2.87 -16.47 -35.57
CA ARG A 290 -1.61 -17.05 -36.05
C ARG A 290 -0.38 -16.46 -35.38
N THR A 291 -0.51 -15.41 -34.56
CA THR A 291 0.61 -14.83 -33.83
C THR A 291 0.73 -15.54 -32.49
N PRO A 292 1.73 -16.42 -32.29
CA PRO A 292 1.91 -17.09 -31.00
C PRO A 292 2.25 -16.03 -29.94
N PRO A 293 1.89 -16.25 -28.67
CA PRO A 293 2.36 -15.39 -27.59
C PRO A 293 3.90 -15.40 -27.61
N ARG A 294 4.52 -14.25 -27.88
CA ARG A 294 5.96 -14.09 -27.71
C ARG A 294 6.24 -14.18 -26.22
N VAL A 295 6.65 -15.37 -25.79
CA VAL A 295 7.23 -15.58 -24.48
C VAL A 295 8.54 -14.78 -24.44
N PRO A 296 8.72 -13.82 -23.52
CA PRO A 296 9.99 -13.09 -23.40
C PRO A 296 11.07 -14.07 -22.95
N GLY A 297 12.02 -14.40 -23.84
CA GLY A 297 13.19 -15.22 -23.47
C GLY A 297 13.86 -16.06 -24.55
N ALA A 298 13.24 -16.28 -25.71
CA ALA A 298 13.89 -17.05 -26.78
C ALA A 298 14.66 -16.13 -27.75
N GLY A 299 15.99 -16.06 -27.58
CA GLY A 299 16.90 -15.37 -28.49
C GLY A 299 16.90 -15.96 -29.91
N PRO A 300 17.37 -15.21 -30.91
CA PRO A 300 17.33 -15.64 -32.30
C PRO A 300 18.36 -16.75 -32.57
N GLN A 301 17.91 -17.92 -33.03
CA GLN A 301 18.78 -18.91 -33.67
C GLN A 301 19.14 -18.44 -35.09
N PRO A 302 20.43 -18.43 -35.48
CA PRO A 302 20.83 -18.11 -36.83
C PRO A 302 20.52 -19.26 -37.80
N ALA A 303 20.01 -18.88 -38.98
CA ALA A 303 19.58 -19.75 -40.05
C ALA A 303 20.75 -20.48 -40.75
N GLY A 304 20.41 -21.64 -41.34
CA GLY A 304 21.31 -22.69 -41.81
C GLY A 304 22.34 -22.31 -42.88
N ALA A 305 23.47 -23.01 -42.81
CA ALA A 305 24.43 -23.13 -43.90
C ALA A 305 24.04 -24.29 -44.84
N PRO A 306 24.21 -24.15 -46.17
CA PRO A 306 23.86 -25.20 -47.11
C PRO A 306 24.95 -26.28 -47.20
N ASN A 307 24.47 -27.52 -47.24
CA ASN A 307 25.23 -28.75 -47.40
C ASN A 307 25.65 -28.92 -48.87
N ALA A 308 26.95 -29.02 -49.14
CA ALA A 308 27.50 -29.41 -50.44
C ALA A 308 28.54 -30.53 -50.23
N GLY A 309 28.12 -31.75 -50.52
CA GLY A 309 28.98 -32.93 -50.62
C GLY A 309 29.10 -33.39 -52.07
N ALA A 310 30.34 -33.59 -52.52
CA ALA A 310 30.85 -34.45 -53.60
C ALA A 310 32.18 -33.84 -54.05
N GLY A 311 33.34 -34.49 -54.12
CA GLY A 311 33.71 -35.90 -54.21
C GLY A 311 35.00 -35.90 -55.04
N GLY A 312 36.03 -36.64 -54.64
CA GLY A 312 37.24 -36.79 -55.48
C GLY A 312 38.57 -36.78 -54.72
N ARG A 313 38.97 -37.95 -54.24
CA ARG A 313 40.37 -38.35 -53.93
C ARG A 313 41.13 -38.59 -55.25
N PRO A 314 42.43 -38.98 -55.25
CA PRO A 314 43.70 -38.37 -54.79
C PRO A 314 44.67 -38.28 -56.04
N PRO A 315 46.04 -38.39 -56.04
CA PRO A 315 47.01 -38.68 -54.97
C PRO A 315 48.36 -37.90 -54.98
N ARG A 316 49.09 -38.15 -53.87
CA ARG A 316 50.54 -38.27 -53.65
C ARG A 316 51.52 -37.63 -54.66
N GLY A 317 52.41 -36.82 -54.09
CA GLY A 317 53.75 -36.49 -54.56
C GLY A 317 54.43 -35.68 -53.47
#